data_AF-A0A918S6T1-F1
#
_entry.id   AF-A0A918S6T1-F1
#
_cell.length_a   1.000
_cell.length_b   1.000
_cell.length_c   1.000
_cell.angle_alpha   90.00
_cell.angle_beta   90.00
_cell.angle_gamma   90.00
#
_symmetry.space_group_name_H-M   'P 1'
#
loop_
_entity.id
_entity.type
_entity.pdbx_description
1 polymer ?
#
loop_
_entity_poly.entity_id
_entity_poly.type
_entity_poly.pdbx_seq_one_letter_code
_entity_poly.pdbx_strand_id
1 'polypeptide(L)' 'MQFSLNSDDLYVIAKGAHVLWVGSSEELVVDPQSRARFRLALDCADRAYRVCDCGSESARLSTIWDLEGAEPENARHAA' A
#
# COMPACT_ATOMS: atom_id res chain seq x y z
N MET A 1 -0.72 3.50 20.23
CA MET A 1 0.26 3.05 19.22
C MET A 1 0.46 4.21 18.25
N GLN A 2 1.71 4.60 17.97
CA GLN A 2 2.03 5.66 17.01
C GLN A 2 2.28 5.00 15.66
N PHE A 3 1.47 5.32 14.65
CA PHE A 3 1.74 4.97 13.26
C PHE A 3 2.37 6.18 12.57
N SER A 4 3.43 5.97 11.80
CA SER A 4 4.13 7.01 11.04
C SER A 4 4.61 6.47 9.70
N LEU A 5 4.46 7.28 8.66
CA LEU A 5 4.96 7.03 7.32
C LEU A 5 6.28 7.79 7.11
N ASN A 6 7.25 7.13 6.49
CA ASN A 6 8.50 7.73 6.04
C ASN A 6 8.49 7.89 4.50
N SER A 7 9.35 8.74 3.96
CA SER A 7 9.50 8.95 2.51
C SER A 7 10.22 7.80 1.84
N ASP A 8 11.18 7.19 2.54
CA ASP A 8 12.09 6.19 1.97
C ASP A 8 11.52 4.77 2.08
N ASP A 9 10.41 4.61 2.79
CA ASP A 9 9.73 3.35 3.02
C ASP A 9 8.46 3.28 2.18
N LEU A 10 8.17 2.08 1.65
CA LEU A 10 6.91 1.80 0.99
C LEU A 10 5.95 1.10 1.95
N TYR A 11 4.68 1.50 1.96
CA TYR A 11 3.66 0.94 2.84
C TYR A 11 2.45 0.46 2.06
N VAL A 12 1.77 -0.54 2.60
CA VAL A 12 0.50 -1.06 2.11
C VAL A 12 -0.56 -0.91 3.20
N ILE A 13 -1.68 -0.31 2.85
CA ILE A 13 -2.89 -0.26 3.68
C ILE A 13 -3.89 -1.23 3.08
N ALA A 14 -4.45 -2.12 3.92
CA ALA A 14 -5.27 -3.22 3.45
C ALA A 14 -6.50 -3.46 4.34
N LYS A 15 -7.50 -4.12 3.74
CA LYS A 15 -8.63 -4.72 4.45
C LYS A 15 -8.67 -6.22 4.15
N GLY A 16 -8.31 -7.04 5.12
CA GLY A 16 -8.09 -8.47 4.89
C GLY A 16 -6.97 -8.69 3.87
N ALA A 17 -7.28 -9.34 2.74
CA ALA A 17 -6.33 -9.59 1.64
C ALA A 17 -6.40 -8.54 0.52
N HIS A 18 -7.26 -7.53 0.64
CA HIS A 18 -7.46 -6.53 -0.40
C HIS A 18 -6.58 -5.30 -0.13
N VAL A 19 -5.74 -4.96 -1.10
CA VAL A 19 -4.90 -3.74 -1.07
C VAL A 19 -5.80 -2.53 -1.33
N LEU A 20 -5.79 -1.56 -0.43
CA LEU A 20 -6.57 -0.32 -0.55
C LEU A 20 -5.71 0.86 -0.96
N TRP A 21 -4.44 0.86 -0.57
CA TRP A 21 -3.47 1.88 -0.93
C TRP A 21 -2.06 1.34 -0.78
N VAL A 22 -1.15 1.80 -1.64
CA VAL A 22 0.29 1.56 -1.56
C VAL A 22 1.03 2.86 -1.82
N GLY A 23 2.06 3.16 -1.03
CA GLY A 23 2.84 4.39 -1.17
C GLY A 23 3.68 4.74 0.06
N SER A 24 4.37 5.89 -0.02
CA SER A 24 5.16 6.49 1.07
C SER A 24 4.54 7.80 1.55
N SER A 25 5.20 8.49 2.48
CA SER A 25 4.80 9.86 2.83
C SER A 25 5.02 10.86 1.68
N GLU A 26 5.94 10.59 0.75
CA GLU A 26 6.20 11.46 -0.40
C GLU A 26 5.02 11.49 -1.35
N GLU A 27 4.44 10.33 -1.72
CA GLU A 27 3.25 10.27 -2.57
C GLU A 27 2.06 11.01 -1.96
N LEU A 28 1.95 11.04 -0.63
CA LEU A 28 0.93 11.86 0.03
C LEU A 28 1.21 13.37 -0.13
N VAL A 29 2.46 13.81 -0.17
CA VAL A 29 2.76 15.22 -0.39
C VAL A 29 2.52 15.60 -1.85
N VAL A 30 3.06 14.83 -2.79
CA VAL A 30 3.16 15.22 -4.20
C VAL A 30 1.93 14.86 -5.04
N ASP A 31 1.18 13.82 -4.68
CA ASP A 31 0.00 13.37 -5.44
C ASP A 31 -1.32 13.55 -4.66
N PRO A 32 -2.16 14.53 -5.05
CA PRO A 32 -3.49 14.71 -4.48
C PRO A 32 -4.41 13.48 -4.61
N GLN A 33 -4.25 12.66 -5.66
CA GLN A 33 -5.06 11.47 -5.84
C GLN A 33 -4.66 10.37 -4.84
N SER A 34 -3.36 10.11 -4.71
CA SER A 34 -2.82 9.21 -3.68
C SER A 34 -3.29 9.61 -2.29
N ARG A 35 -3.27 10.91 -1.93
CA ARG A 35 -3.85 11.37 -0.65
C ARG A 35 -5.32 11.04 -0.47
N ALA A 36 -6.14 11.23 -1.51
CA ALA A 36 -7.56 10.96 -1.43
C ALA A 36 -7.83 9.47 -1.20
N ARG A 37 -7.12 8.60 -1.94
CA ARG A 37 -7.17 7.14 -1.77
C ARG A 37 -6.70 6.71 -0.38
N PHE A 38 -5.59 7.27 0.10
CA PHE A 38 -5.08 7.00 1.45
C PHE A 38 -6.10 7.32 2.54
N ARG A 39 -6.76 8.48 2.47
CA ARG A 39 -7.80 8.85 3.45
C ARG A 39 -8.97 7.87 3.45
N LEU A 40 -9.45 7.47 2.27
CA LEU A 40 -10.51 6.47 2.14
C LEU A 40 -10.07 5.09 2.65
N ALA A 41 -8.81 4.72 2.41
CA ALA A 41 -8.26 3.47 2.92
C ALA A 41 -8.24 3.47 4.46
N LEU A 42 -7.84 4.57 5.10
CA LEU A 42 -7.83 4.68 6.57
C LEU A 42 -9.23 4.54 7.20
N ASP A 43 -10.30 4.88 6.49
CA ASP A 43 -11.66 4.76 7.02
C ASP A 43 -12.12 3.29 7.14
N CYS A 44 -11.53 2.36 6.39
CA CYS A 44 -12.02 0.97 6.33
C CYS A 44 -10.96 -0.13 6.47
N ALA A 45 -9.67 0.22 6.45
CA ALA A 45 -8.57 -0.71 6.61
C ALA A 45 -8.56 -1.37 7.99
N ASP A 46 -8.10 -2.61 8.05
CA ASP A 46 -7.85 -3.33 9.30
C ASP A 46 -6.34 -3.56 9.54
N ARG A 47 -5.50 -3.33 8.51
CA ARG A 47 -4.08 -3.67 8.50
C ARG A 47 -3.24 -2.62 7.77
N ALA A 48 -2.01 -2.45 8.25
CA ALA A 48 -0.97 -1.67 7.59
C ALA A 48 0.35 -2.44 7.63
N TYR A 49 1.05 -2.50 6.51
CA TYR A 49 2.33 -3.20 6.35
C TYR A 49 3.37 -2.26 5.79
N ARG A 50 4.63 -2.43 6.20
CA ARG A 50 5.77 -1.85 5.51
C ARG A 50 6.33 -2.90 4.55
N VAL A 51 6.53 -2.53 3.30
CA VAL A 51 7.14 -3.39 2.29
C VAL A 51 8.65 -3.35 2.48
N CYS A 52 9.25 -4.50 2.73
CA CYS A 52 10.69 -4.60 2.90
C CYS A 52 11.40 -4.50 1.54
N ASP A 53 12.50 -3.76 1.51
CA ASP A 53 13.56 -3.83 0.48
C ASP A 53 13.10 -3.54 -0.96
N CYS A 54 12.61 -2.33 -1.19
CA CYS A 54 12.50 -1.77 -2.55
C CYS A 54 13.88 -1.23 -2.97
N GLY A 55 14.89 -2.10 -3.12
CA GLY A 55 16.31 -1.73 -3.23
C GLY A 55 16.69 -0.73 -4.33
N SER A 56 15.80 -0.44 -5.28
CA SER A 56 15.93 0.67 -6.25
C SER A 56 14.59 1.36 -6.47
N GLU A 57 14.62 2.61 -6.97
CA GLU A 57 13.41 3.35 -7.33
C GLU A 57 12.57 2.62 -8.38
N SER A 58 13.21 1.98 -9.38
CA SER A 58 12.49 1.18 -10.38
C SER A 58 11.79 -0.03 -9.76
N ALA A 59 12.43 -0.70 -8.80
CA ALA A 59 11.80 -1.80 -8.05
C ALA A 59 10.63 -1.31 -7.20
N ARG A 60 10.75 -0.12 -6.60
CA ARG A 60 9.68 0.54 -5.85
C ARG A 60 8.46 0.80 -6.73
N LEU A 61 8.67 1.42 -7.90
CA LEU A 61 7.60 1.73 -8.86
C LEU A 61 6.94 0.47 -9.42
N SER A 62 7.72 -0.57 -9.73
CA SER A 62 7.17 -1.87 -10.14
C SER A 62 6.30 -2.47 -9.05
N THR A 63 6.75 -2.43 -7.80
CA THR A 63 6.00 -2.96 -6.66
C THR A 63 4.70 -2.20 -6.43
N ILE A 64 4.72 -0.87 -6.54
CA ILE A 64 3.50 -0.04 -6.50
C ILE A 64 2.54 -0.49 -7.59
N TRP A 65 3.02 -0.59 -8.84
CA TRP A 65 2.19 -0.99 -9.97
C TRP A 65 1.54 -2.36 -9.78
N ASP A 66 2.32 -3.35 -9.34
CA ASP A 66 1.83 -4.71 -9.11
C ASP A 66 0.77 -4.75 -8.00
N LEU A 67 0.95 -3.98 -6.93
CA LEU A 67 0.03 -3.95 -5.78
C LEU A 67 -1.22 -3.10 -6.03
N GLU A 68 -1.15 -2.04 -6.83
CA GLU A 68 -2.32 -1.25 -7.23
C GLU A 68 -3.29 -2.06 -8.10
N GLY A 69 -2.76 -2.96 -8.93
CA GLY A 69 -3.54 -3.88 -9.75
C GLY A 69 -3.82 -5.24 -9.11
N ALA A 70 -3.38 -5.46 -7.87
CA ALA A 70 -3.49 -6.75 -7.21
C ALA A 70 -4.94 -7.03 -6.78
N GLU A 71 -5.46 -8.16 -7.22
CA GLU A 71 -6.70 -8.71 -6.70
C GLU A 71 -6.39 -9.77 -5.64
N PRO A 72 -7.16 -9.82 -4.54
CA PRO A 72 -7.00 -10.88 -3.55
C PRO A 72 -7.20 -12.23 -4.23
N GLU A 73 -6.28 -13.17 -3.98
CA GLU A 73 -6.52 -14.55 -4.37
C GLU A 73 -7.78 -15.02 -3.64
N ASN A 74 -8.87 -15.20 -4.38
CA ASN A 74 -10.06 -15.85 -3.87
C ASN A 74 -9.61 -17.22 -3.37
N ALA A 75 -9.61 -17.44 -2.06
CA ALA A 75 -9.20 -18.70 -1.44
C ALA A 75 -9.98 -19.87 -2.07
N ARG A 76 -9.39 -20.46 -3.11
CA ARG A 76 -9.81 -21.69 -3.77
C ARG A 76 -8.65 -22.67 -3.67
N HIS A 77 -8.34 -23.04 -2.43
CA HIS A 77 -7.79 -24.34 -2.12
C HIS A 77 -8.49 -24.86 -0.86
N ALA A 78 -9.71 -25.34 -1.04
CA ALA A 78 -10.19 -26.47 -0.28
C ALA A 78 -9.89 -27.71 -1.13
N ALA A 79 -8.82 -28.42 -0.80
CA ALA A 79 -8.51 -29.77 -1.26
C ALA A 79 -7.81 -30.51 -0.12
#